data_AF-A0A1M7SS99-F1
#
_entry.id   AF-A0A1M7SS99-F1
#
_cell.length_a   1.000
_cell.length_b   1.000
_cell.length_c   1.000
_cell.angle_alpha   90.00
_cell.angle_beta   90.00
_cell.angle_gamma   90.00
#
_symmetry.space_group_name_H-M   'P 1'
#
loop_
_entity.id
_entity.type
_entity.pdbx_description
1 polymer ?
#
loop_
_entity_poly.entity_id
_entity_poly.type
_entity_poly.pdbx_seq_one_letter_code
_entity_poly.pdbx_strand_id
1 'polypeptide(L)'
;MLKALRQAAKDGNYPLLEIIGPHEFLADYRGYGSKPTLDKEKAIKTFWLYNALQPDLAYTSKETEEWLRTAALKLNSGYFTFTDNSLVFKKLKIADANLNIGFVLAPEALGAKNTLTANQIDAIKKMAEEKRKDVDLLVLISPWGFATENLAISTWLKELNLFDLLLGAGEGSALSLSLSSKNLSLAWSRSDKKGAGINVIDFFELPPKDSRSDWAWVADDNIKGDIIPLSDAIHDDPEIAKLIESRVKTN
;
A
#
# COMPACT_ATOMS: atom_id res chain seq x y z
N MET A 1 -2.82 -0.12 18.53
CA MET A 1 -3.16 0.99 17.61
C MET A 1 -4.30 0.63 16.65
N LEU A 2 -4.18 -0.38 15.78
CA LEU A 2 -5.19 -0.70 14.76
C LEU A 2 -6.62 -0.90 15.29
N LYS A 3 -6.77 -1.61 16.43
CA LYS A 3 -8.07 -1.73 17.14
C LYS A 3 -8.69 -0.35 17.47
N ALA A 4 -7.87 0.63 17.85
CA ALA A 4 -8.33 1.98 18.15
C ALA A 4 -8.75 2.74 16.89
N LEU A 5 -8.01 2.61 15.77
CA LEU A 5 -8.40 3.19 14.49
C LEU A 5 -9.73 2.61 13.98
N ARG A 6 -9.90 1.28 14.06
CA ARG A 6 -11.16 0.60 13.74
C ARG A 6 -12.31 1.09 14.61
N GLN A 7 -12.06 1.28 15.90
CA GLN A 7 -13.09 1.78 16.82
C GLN A 7 -13.45 3.24 16.52
N ALA A 8 -12.46 4.10 16.28
CA ALA A 8 -12.68 5.50 15.90
C ALA A 8 -13.49 5.61 14.60
N ALA A 9 -13.20 4.78 13.60
CA ALA A 9 -13.96 4.71 12.35
C ALA A 9 -15.43 4.32 12.58
N LYS A 10 -15.68 3.35 13.45
CA LYS A 10 -17.04 2.95 13.85
C LYS A 10 -17.75 4.09 14.59
N ASP A 11 -17.09 4.69 15.57
CA ASP A 11 -17.67 5.74 16.41
C ASP A 11 -17.96 7.02 15.62
N GLY A 12 -17.07 7.37 14.68
CA GLY A 12 -17.24 8.50 13.77
C GLY A 12 -18.11 8.20 12.54
N ASN A 13 -18.57 6.95 12.38
CA ASN A 13 -19.38 6.49 11.25
C ASN A 13 -18.75 6.83 9.87
N TYR A 14 -17.45 6.59 9.73
CA TYR A 14 -16.74 6.74 8.47
C TYR A 14 -16.10 5.42 8.02
N PRO A 15 -15.99 5.16 6.70
CA PRO A 15 -15.29 3.99 6.20
C PRO A 15 -13.81 4.00 6.55
N LEU A 16 -13.28 2.82 6.88
CA LEU A 16 -11.84 2.59 7.04
C LEU A 16 -11.43 1.48 6.06
N LEU A 17 -10.34 1.71 5.33
CA LEU A 17 -9.67 0.69 4.53
C LEU A 17 -8.27 0.46 5.07
N GLU A 18 -7.95 -0.79 5.35
CA GLU A 18 -6.64 -1.22 5.80
C GLU A 18 -5.89 -1.90 4.65
N ILE A 19 -4.80 -1.26 4.24
CA ILE A 19 -4.02 -1.68 3.08
C ILE A 19 -2.62 -2.07 3.54
N ILE A 20 -2.16 -3.22 3.07
CA ILE A 20 -0.81 -3.73 3.32
C ILE A 20 -0.03 -3.72 2.01
N GLY A 21 1.09 -3.00 2.00
CA GLY A 21 1.96 -2.85 0.84
C GLY A 21 2.88 -4.05 0.60
N PRO A 22 3.60 -4.04 -0.53
CA PRO A 22 4.63 -5.04 -0.84
C PRO A 22 5.86 -4.86 0.07
N HIS A 23 6.69 -5.90 0.14
CA HIS A 23 7.94 -5.97 0.92
C HIS A 23 7.81 -5.99 2.45
N GLU A 24 6.63 -6.28 3.00
CA GLU A 24 6.41 -6.35 4.46
C GLU A 24 6.93 -7.63 5.12
N PHE A 25 7.12 -8.72 4.35
CA PHE A 25 7.35 -10.07 4.90
C PHE A 25 8.81 -10.49 5.00
N LEU A 26 9.67 -9.98 4.13
CA LEU A 26 11.07 -10.37 4.06
C LEU A 26 11.94 -9.30 4.71
N ALA A 27 12.68 -9.69 5.75
CA ALA A 27 13.60 -8.80 6.42
C ALA A 27 14.73 -8.36 5.46
N ASP A 28 15.03 -7.06 5.49
CA ASP A 28 16.13 -6.43 4.75
C ASP A 28 16.02 -6.48 3.21
N TYR A 29 15.04 -5.78 2.64
CA TYR A 29 15.27 -5.11 1.35
C TYR A 29 16.16 -3.87 1.57
N ARG A 30 17.41 -4.10 1.96
CA ARG A 30 18.46 -3.07 1.83
C ARG A 30 18.74 -2.97 0.35
N GLY A 31 18.76 -1.76 -0.19
CA GLY A 31 18.84 -1.48 -1.62
C GLY A 31 19.80 -2.32 -2.46
N TYR A 32 19.54 -2.24 -3.76
CA TYR A 32 20.41 -2.65 -4.87
C TYR A 32 21.34 -3.85 -4.65
N GLY A 33 20.93 -5.01 -5.16
CA GLY A 33 21.80 -6.18 -5.32
C GLY A 33 22.00 -7.01 -4.04
N SER A 34 21.43 -6.59 -2.91
CA SER A 34 21.40 -7.38 -1.68
C SER A 34 20.27 -8.40 -1.77
N LYS A 35 20.58 -9.70 -1.66
CA LYS A 35 19.52 -10.71 -1.44
C LYS A 35 18.94 -10.49 -0.04
N PRO A 36 17.60 -10.48 0.13
CA PRO A 36 17.01 -10.37 1.47
C PRO A 36 17.55 -11.48 2.36
N THR A 37 18.08 -11.13 3.53
CA THR A 37 18.48 -12.11 4.53
C THR A 37 17.23 -12.58 5.26
N LEU A 38 16.82 -13.80 4.96
CA LEU A 38 15.66 -14.40 5.58
C LEU A 38 15.97 -14.80 7.04
N ASP A 39 15.54 -13.97 7.98
CA ASP A 39 15.27 -14.42 9.34
C ASP A 39 13.97 -15.21 9.34
N LYS A 40 14.08 -16.55 9.37
CA LYS A 40 12.94 -17.47 9.30
C LYS A 40 11.95 -17.26 10.44
N GLU A 41 12.45 -17.04 11.66
CA GLU A 41 11.58 -16.85 12.83
C GLU A 41 10.79 -15.56 12.68
N LYS A 42 11.47 -14.46 12.32
CA LYS A 42 10.82 -13.19 12.07
C LYS A 42 9.79 -13.27 10.94
N ALA A 43 10.14 -13.92 9.83
CA ALA A 43 9.22 -14.07 8.69
C ALA A 43 7.96 -14.89 9.06
N ILE A 44 8.10 -15.95 9.87
CA ILE A 44 6.96 -16.72 10.40
C ILE A 44 6.09 -15.87 11.33
N LYS A 45 6.70 -15.08 12.24
CA LYS A 45 5.97 -14.17 13.12
C LYS A 45 5.17 -13.14 12.31
N THR A 46 5.84 -12.52 11.33
CA THR A 46 5.22 -11.57 10.41
C THR A 46 4.06 -12.21 9.66
N PHE A 47 4.23 -13.42 9.11
CA PHE A 47 3.14 -14.16 8.46
C PHE A 47 1.89 -14.29 9.35
N TRP A 48 2.05 -14.75 10.60
CA TRP A 48 0.92 -14.95 11.50
C TRP A 48 0.27 -13.65 11.94
N LEU A 49 1.08 -12.60 12.18
CA LEU A 49 0.59 -11.27 12.48
C LEU A 49 -0.29 -10.76 11.34
N TYR A 50 0.26 -10.68 10.14
CA TYR A 50 -0.41 -10.17 8.95
C TYR A 50 -1.67 -10.99 8.58
N ASN A 51 -1.65 -12.30 8.81
CA ASN A 51 -2.83 -13.12 8.62
C ASN A 51 -3.92 -12.87 9.69
N ALA A 52 -3.54 -12.49 10.91
CA ALA A 52 -4.48 -12.14 11.97
C ALA A 52 -5.06 -10.72 11.82
N LEU A 53 -4.35 -9.81 11.13
CA LEU A 53 -4.84 -8.44 10.92
C LEU A 53 -6.12 -8.41 10.08
N GLN A 54 -6.29 -9.31 9.10
CA GLN A 54 -7.44 -9.30 8.18
C GLN A 54 -7.65 -7.93 7.50
N PRO A 55 -6.64 -7.42 6.77
CA PRO A 55 -6.79 -6.16 6.01
C PRO A 55 -7.84 -6.29 4.90
N ASP A 56 -8.26 -5.16 4.36
CA ASP A 56 -9.16 -5.11 3.20
C ASP A 56 -8.42 -5.47 1.89
N LEU A 57 -7.14 -5.12 1.82
CA LEU A 57 -6.27 -5.49 0.70
C LEU A 57 -4.83 -5.61 1.17
N ALA A 58 -4.16 -6.66 0.73
CA ALA A 58 -2.73 -6.82 0.90
C ALA A 58 -2.07 -7.20 -0.41
N TYR A 59 -0.91 -6.60 -0.69
CA TYR A 59 -0.12 -6.86 -1.89
C TYR A 59 1.21 -7.51 -1.49
N THR A 60 1.52 -8.68 -2.06
CA THR A 60 2.78 -9.40 -1.83
C THR A 60 3.76 -9.23 -2.99
N SER A 61 5.06 -9.06 -2.71
CA SER A 61 6.10 -9.12 -3.74
C SER A 61 6.35 -10.58 -4.16
N LYS A 62 6.83 -10.80 -5.39
CA LYS A 62 7.12 -12.15 -5.90
C LYS A 62 8.03 -12.97 -4.98
N GLU A 63 9.06 -12.35 -4.42
CA GLU A 63 10.00 -13.00 -3.51
C GLU A 63 9.31 -13.48 -2.23
N THR A 64 8.35 -12.68 -1.72
CA THR A 64 7.52 -13.07 -0.57
C THR A 64 6.68 -14.29 -0.92
N GLU A 65 6.08 -14.32 -2.10
CA GLU A 65 5.27 -15.44 -2.57
C GLU A 65 6.09 -16.74 -2.71
N GLU A 66 7.27 -16.66 -3.30
CA GLU A 66 8.22 -17.78 -3.43
C GLU A 66 8.65 -18.31 -2.06
N TRP A 67 8.92 -17.40 -1.11
CA TRP A 67 9.27 -17.78 0.24
C TRP A 67 8.14 -18.52 0.95
N LEU A 68 6.93 -17.97 0.94
CA LEU A 68 5.74 -18.58 1.56
C LEU A 68 5.50 -19.99 1.02
N ARG A 69 5.62 -20.16 -0.30
CA ARG A 69 5.51 -21.46 -0.96
C ARG A 69 6.54 -22.45 -0.45
N THR A 70 7.80 -22.02 -0.32
CA THR A 70 8.90 -22.85 0.20
C THR A 70 8.68 -23.23 1.67
N ALA A 71 8.12 -22.31 2.46
CA ALA A 71 7.79 -22.52 3.86
C ALA A 71 6.49 -23.32 4.08
N ALA A 72 5.80 -23.75 3.00
CA ALA A 72 4.48 -24.37 3.05
C ALA A 72 3.42 -23.54 3.82
N LEU A 73 3.61 -22.22 3.87
CA LEU A 73 2.69 -21.26 4.47
C LEU A 73 1.73 -20.71 3.41
N LYS A 74 0.45 -20.56 3.76
CA LYS A 74 -0.58 -20.06 2.85
C LYS A 74 -1.23 -18.83 3.47
N LEU A 75 -1.03 -17.68 2.84
CA LEU A 75 -1.78 -16.48 3.18
C LEU A 75 -3.23 -16.62 2.70
N ASN A 76 -4.14 -15.97 3.41
CA ASN A 76 -5.54 -15.96 3.04
C ASN A 76 -5.77 -15.13 1.76
N SER A 77 -6.11 -15.79 0.67
CA SER A 77 -6.34 -15.16 -0.63
C SER A 77 -7.58 -14.26 -0.69
N GLY A 78 -8.39 -14.20 0.38
CA GLY A 78 -9.51 -13.26 0.50
C GLY A 78 -9.07 -11.80 0.53
N TYR A 79 -7.88 -11.51 1.08
CA TYR A 79 -7.31 -10.16 1.15
C TYR A 79 -5.90 -10.07 0.56
N PHE A 80 -5.12 -11.16 0.57
CA PHE A 80 -3.81 -11.18 -0.09
C PHE A 80 -3.93 -11.37 -1.60
N THR A 81 -3.38 -10.41 -2.32
CA THR A 81 -3.26 -10.43 -3.77
C THR A 81 -1.85 -10.77 -4.17
N PHE A 82 -1.73 -11.94 -4.79
CA PHE A 82 -0.53 -12.43 -5.43
C PHE A 82 -0.47 -11.87 -6.83
N THR A 83 0.61 -11.19 -7.19
CA THR A 83 0.74 -10.58 -8.52
C THR A 83 1.66 -11.37 -9.44
N ASP A 84 2.53 -12.24 -8.92
CA ASP A 84 3.61 -12.88 -9.68
C ASP A 84 4.33 -11.87 -10.60
N ASN A 85 4.62 -10.70 -10.03
CA ASN A 85 5.22 -9.57 -10.74
C ASN A 85 4.45 -9.08 -11.99
N SER A 86 3.13 -9.28 -11.99
CA SER A 86 2.22 -8.78 -13.03
C SER A 86 1.44 -7.56 -12.53
N LEU A 87 0.93 -6.76 -13.47
CA LEU A 87 0.02 -5.66 -13.16
C LEU A 87 -1.36 -6.21 -12.82
N VAL A 88 -1.90 -5.88 -11.65
CA VAL A 88 -3.21 -6.39 -11.18
C VAL A 88 -4.14 -5.25 -10.79
N PHE A 89 -5.42 -5.38 -11.14
CA PHE A 89 -6.47 -4.47 -10.66
C PHE A 89 -7.36 -5.15 -9.61
N LYS A 90 -7.61 -4.46 -8.50
CA LYS A 90 -8.60 -4.84 -7.49
C LYS A 90 -9.58 -3.69 -7.29
N LYS A 91 -10.86 -4.02 -7.12
CA LYS A 91 -11.90 -3.05 -6.78
C LYS A 91 -12.53 -3.47 -5.46
N LEU A 92 -12.54 -2.56 -4.51
CA LEU A 92 -13.25 -2.71 -3.25
C LEU A 92 -14.49 -1.83 -3.26
N LYS A 93 -15.62 -2.40 -2.86
CA LYS A 93 -16.86 -1.64 -2.65
C LYS A 93 -17.01 -1.35 -1.16
N ILE A 94 -17.06 -0.08 -0.81
CA ILE A 94 -17.42 0.36 0.53
C ILE A 94 -18.95 0.44 0.57
N ALA A 95 -19.59 -0.58 1.16
CA ALA A 95 -21.03 -0.77 1.08
C ALA A 95 -21.82 0.42 1.66
N ASP A 96 -21.46 0.85 2.86
CA ASP A 96 -22.20 1.87 3.61
C ASP A 96 -22.10 3.27 2.99
N ALA A 97 -21.00 3.55 2.28
CA ALA A 97 -20.78 4.80 1.56
C ALA A 97 -21.15 4.71 0.06
N ASN A 98 -21.49 3.51 -0.43
CA ASN A 98 -21.67 3.21 -1.86
C ASN A 98 -20.51 3.69 -2.76
N LEU A 99 -19.27 3.61 -2.25
CA LEU A 99 -18.06 4.01 -2.97
C LEU A 99 -17.35 2.79 -3.56
N ASN A 100 -16.72 2.98 -4.71
CA ASN A 100 -15.85 2.01 -5.35
C ASN A 100 -14.42 2.54 -5.35
N ILE A 101 -13.52 1.84 -4.68
CA ILE A 101 -12.10 2.18 -4.63
C ILE A 101 -11.35 1.19 -5.52
N GLY A 102 -10.66 1.71 -6.53
CA GLY A 102 -9.83 0.92 -7.43
C GLY A 102 -8.37 0.94 -6.98
N PHE A 103 -7.72 -0.21 -7.03
CA PHE A 103 -6.32 -0.39 -6.72
C PHE A 103 -5.63 -1.00 -7.93
N VAL A 104 -4.65 -0.29 -8.47
CA VAL A 104 -3.70 -0.82 -9.45
C VAL A 104 -2.45 -1.22 -8.69
N LEU A 105 -2.21 -2.52 -8.61
CA LEU A 105 -1.03 -3.10 -7.98
C LEU A 105 0.06 -3.21 -9.05
N ALA A 106 1.04 -2.32 -8.98
CA ALA A 106 2.11 -2.29 -9.95
C ALA A 106 3.10 -3.44 -9.73
N PRO A 107 3.69 -3.99 -10.80
CA PRO A 107 4.81 -4.92 -10.67
C PRO A 107 6.09 -4.19 -10.24
N GLU A 108 7.12 -4.97 -9.87
CA GLU A 108 8.49 -4.49 -9.66
C GLU A 108 9.03 -3.75 -10.88
N ALA A 109 9.90 -2.78 -10.65
CA ALA A 109 10.54 -2.04 -11.73
C ALA A 109 11.59 -2.93 -12.44
N LEU A 110 11.39 -3.22 -13.73
CA LEU A 110 12.22 -4.18 -14.49
C LEU A 110 13.35 -3.54 -15.31
N GLY A 111 13.36 -2.22 -15.41
CA GLY A 111 14.35 -1.47 -16.18
C GLY A 111 15.70 -1.35 -15.49
N ALA A 112 16.70 -0.88 -16.23
CA ALA A 112 18.03 -0.64 -15.69
C ALA A 112 17.97 0.31 -14.49
N LYS A 113 18.73 0.00 -13.44
CA LYS A 113 18.69 0.75 -12.17
C LYS A 113 17.26 0.84 -11.61
N ASN A 114 16.53 -0.28 -11.58
CA ASN A 114 15.18 -0.39 -11.01
C ASN A 114 14.23 0.72 -11.48
N THR A 115 14.31 1.07 -12.77
CA THR A 115 13.39 2.02 -13.41
C THR A 115 12.24 1.29 -14.08
N LEU A 116 11.14 1.98 -14.36
CA LEU A 116 10.07 1.39 -15.17
C LEU A 116 10.46 1.38 -16.65
N THR A 117 10.21 0.26 -17.32
CA THR A 117 10.30 0.20 -18.78
C THR A 117 9.11 0.94 -19.42
N ALA A 118 9.26 1.38 -20.69
CA ALA A 118 8.17 2.01 -21.43
C ALA A 118 6.91 1.11 -21.47
N ASN A 119 7.09 -0.19 -21.71
CA ASN A 119 5.99 -1.16 -21.71
C ASN A 119 5.25 -1.24 -20.36
N GLN A 120 5.98 -1.15 -19.23
CA GLN A 120 5.34 -1.13 -17.92
C GLN A 120 4.54 0.15 -17.71
N ILE A 121 5.10 1.29 -18.11
CA ILE A 121 4.43 2.59 -18.03
C ILE A 121 3.14 2.56 -18.87
N ASP A 122 3.20 2.11 -20.12
CA ASP A 122 2.04 2.06 -21.01
C ASP A 122 0.97 1.08 -20.51
N ALA A 123 1.37 -0.07 -19.96
CA ALA A 123 0.44 -1.01 -19.34
C ALA A 123 -0.30 -0.40 -18.15
N ILE A 124 0.42 0.32 -17.28
CA ILE A 124 -0.18 0.99 -16.11
C ILE A 124 -1.14 2.09 -16.55
N LYS A 125 -0.74 2.93 -17.53
CA LYS A 125 -1.59 3.99 -18.07
C LYS A 125 -2.88 3.43 -18.65
N LYS A 126 -2.77 2.43 -19.53
CA LYS A 126 -3.92 1.78 -20.15
C LYS A 126 -4.86 1.18 -19.11
N MET A 127 -4.33 0.48 -18.11
CA MET A 127 -5.17 -0.05 -17.02
C MET A 127 -5.88 1.07 -16.26
N ALA A 128 -5.18 2.16 -15.97
CA ALA A 128 -5.77 3.27 -15.25
C ALA A 128 -6.89 3.93 -16.07
N GLU A 129 -6.65 4.26 -17.34
CA GLU A 129 -7.64 4.82 -18.26
C GLU A 129 -8.90 3.94 -18.37
N GLU A 130 -8.72 2.63 -18.51
CA GLU A 130 -9.82 1.68 -18.61
C GLU A 130 -10.66 1.60 -17.33
N LYS A 131 -10.01 1.64 -16.15
CA LYS A 131 -10.66 1.42 -14.85
C LYS A 131 -11.14 2.71 -14.19
N ARG A 132 -10.63 3.86 -14.60
CA ARG A 132 -10.91 5.18 -13.99
C ARG A 132 -12.40 5.50 -13.90
N LYS A 133 -13.15 5.13 -14.94
CA LYS A 133 -14.61 5.35 -15.06
C LYS A 133 -15.45 4.52 -14.09
N ASP A 134 -14.89 3.43 -13.57
CA ASP A 134 -15.62 2.46 -12.75
C ASP A 134 -15.44 2.69 -11.24
N VAL A 135 -14.67 3.71 -10.85
CA VAL A 135 -14.25 3.94 -9.45
C VAL A 135 -14.34 5.41 -9.04
N ASP A 136 -14.59 5.63 -7.76
CA ASP A 136 -14.67 6.94 -7.09
C ASP A 136 -13.29 7.44 -6.64
N LEU A 137 -12.36 6.52 -6.37
CA LEU A 137 -10.94 6.80 -6.13
C LEU A 137 -10.10 5.73 -6.84
N LEU A 138 -9.04 6.12 -7.56
CA LEU A 138 -8.09 5.20 -8.18
C LEU A 138 -6.71 5.36 -7.54
N VAL A 139 -6.27 4.30 -6.88
CA VAL A 139 -5.02 4.21 -6.13
C VAL A 139 -4.02 3.38 -6.90
N LEU A 140 -2.79 3.88 -7.04
CA LEU A 140 -1.65 3.11 -7.50
C LEU A 140 -0.85 2.64 -6.28
N ILE A 141 -0.59 1.34 -6.15
CA ILE A 141 0.34 0.80 -5.14
C ILE A 141 1.62 0.38 -5.86
N SER A 142 2.75 0.99 -5.49
CA SER A 142 4.03 0.79 -6.17
C SER A 142 5.11 0.16 -5.26
N PRO A 143 5.81 -0.90 -5.71
CA PRO A 143 6.98 -1.44 -5.02
C PRO A 143 8.31 -0.72 -5.38
N TRP A 144 8.27 0.36 -6.16
CA TRP A 144 9.45 0.82 -6.91
C TRP A 144 10.52 1.55 -6.10
N GLY A 145 10.24 1.91 -4.84
CA GLY A 145 11.12 2.75 -4.04
C GLY A 145 11.04 4.22 -4.40
N PHE A 146 11.47 5.06 -3.47
CA PHE A 146 11.28 6.51 -3.50
C PHE A 146 11.85 7.17 -4.75
N ALA A 147 13.05 6.76 -5.17
CA ALA A 147 13.72 7.39 -6.32
C ALA A 147 12.96 7.16 -7.63
N THR A 148 12.53 5.92 -7.87
CA THR A 148 11.78 5.55 -9.07
C THR A 148 10.36 6.10 -9.04
N GLU A 149 9.71 6.12 -7.88
CA GLU A 149 8.42 6.78 -7.69
C GLU A 149 8.51 8.28 -7.96
N ASN A 150 9.49 8.97 -7.38
CA ASN A 150 9.69 10.40 -7.61
C ASN A 150 9.96 10.70 -9.10
N LEU A 151 10.72 9.84 -9.78
CA LEU A 151 10.91 9.94 -11.22
C LEU A 151 9.58 9.78 -11.97
N ALA A 152 8.79 8.74 -11.68
CA ALA A 152 7.49 8.49 -12.31
C ALA A 152 6.51 9.66 -12.09
N ILE A 153 6.46 10.16 -10.86
CA ILE A 153 5.73 11.36 -10.43
C ILE A 153 6.15 12.57 -11.28
N SER A 154 7.45 12.79 -11.48
CA SER A 154 7.95 13.94 -12.24
C SER A 154 7.82 13.83 -13.77
N THR A 155 7.54 12.63 -14.29
CA THR A 155 7.65 12.36 -15.75
C THR A 155 6.32 12.00 -16.40
N TRP A 156 5.46 11.19 -15.78
CA TRP A 156 4.26 10.71 -16.47
C TRP A 156 3.03 10.57 -15.57
N LEU A 157 3.20 10.30 -14.27
CA LEU A 157 2.06 10.15 -13.36
C LEU A 157 1.26 11.45 -13.22
N LYS A 158 1.95 12.60 -13.24
CA LYS A 158 1.29 13.92 -13.13
C LYS A 158 0.66 14.40 -14.42
N GLU A 159 1.19 14.01 -15.58
CA GLU A 159 0.72 14.55 -16.86
C GLU A 159 -0.66 14.03 -17.23
N LEU A 160 -1.05 12.88 -16.67
CA LEU A 160 -2.22 12.14 -17.15
C LEU A 160 -3.43 12.20 -16.22
N ASN A 161 -3.28 12.74 -15.00
CA ASN A 161 -4.35 12.82 -13.99
C ASN A 161 -5.17 11.50 -13.84
N LEU A 162 -4.48 10.36 -13.95
CA LEU A 162 -5.12 9.04 -13.99
C LEU A 162 -5.36 8.49 -12.59
N PHE A 163 -4.47 8.79 -11.65
CA PHE A 163 -4.50 8.31 -10.28
C PHE A 163 -4.73 9.47 -9.33
N ASP A 164 -5.45 9.19 -8.25
CA ASP A 164 -5.68 10.16 -7.17
C ASP A 164 -4.64 10.05 -6.07
N LEU A 165 -4.16 8.82 -5.84
CA LEU A 165 -3.26 8.47 -4.75
C LEU A 165 -2.22 7.48 -5.25
N LEU A 166 -0.97 7.74 -4.88
CA LEU A 166 0.13 6.81 -4.96
C LEU A 166 0.50 6.35 -3.55
N LEU A 167 0.40 5.05 -3.29
CA LEU A 167 0.93 4.40 -2.09
C LEU A 167 2.24 3.72 -2.45
N GLY A 168 3.34 4.36 -2.05
CA GLY A 168 4.68 3.89 -2.36
C GLY A 168 5.26 2.98 -1.29
N ALA A 169 6.06 2.02 -1.73
CA ALA A 169 6.74 1.04 -0.89
C ALA A 169 8.19 0.85 -1.34
N GLY A 170 8.89 -0.12 -0.76
CA GLY A 170 10.29 -0.41 -1.08
C GLY A 170 11.26 0.64 -0.53
N GLU A 171 12.45 0.72 -1.12
CA GLU A 171 13.53 1.54 -0.59
C GLU A 171 13.27 3.05 -0.68
N GLY A 172 13.28 3.75 0.45
CA GLY A 172 13.40 5.21 0.53
C GLY A 172 12.69 5.79 1.75
N SER A 173 12.58 7.10 1.83
CA SER A 173 11.99 7.77 2.99
C SER A 173 10.48 7.51 3.13
N ALA A 174 10.01 7.53 4.37
CA ALA A 174 8.58 7.64 4.68
C ALA A 174 8.07 9.03 4.30
N LEU A 175 6.79 9.11 3.93
CA LEU A 175 6.06 10.34 3.64
C LEU A 175 4.64 10.18 4.16
N SER A 176 4.20 11.04 5.09
CA SER A 176 2.81 11.03 5.57
C SER A 176 1.87 11.35 4.41
N LEU A 177 2.10 12.50 3.77
CA LEU A 177 1.43 12.95 2.57
C LEU A 177 2.33 13.97 1.85
N SER A 178 2.46 13.82 0.54
CA SER A 178 3.13 14.77 -0.33
C SER A 178 2.18 15.14 -1.46
N LEU A 179 1.89 16.43 -1.57
CA LEU A 179 1.15 17.02 -2.67
C LEU A 179 2.15 17.71 -3.59
N SER A 180 2.05 17.43 -4.89
CA SER A 180 2.96 18.03 -5.85
C SER A 180 2.54 19.47 -6.19
N SER A 181 3.44 20.44 -6.02
CA SER A 181 3.18 21.84 -6.38
C SER A 181 2.83 22.08 -7.86
N LYS A 182 3.16 21.14 -8.75
CA LYS A 182 2.86 21.21 -10.20
C LYS A 182 1.59 20.46 -10.62
N ASN A 183 1.08 19.59 -9.75
CA ASN A 183 -0.14 18.85 -9.97
C ASN A 183 -0.64 18.40 -8.60
N LEU A 184 -1.71 19.04 -8.16
CA LEU A 184 -2.33 18.81 -6.87
C LEU A 184 -3.34 17.64 -6.92
N SER A 185 -3.65 17.07 -8.08
CA SER A 185 -4.63 15.98 -8.20
C SER A 185 -4.11 14.60 -7.80
N LEU A 186 -2.78 14.44 -7.69
CA LEU A 186 -2.13 13.22 -7.22
C LEU A 186 -1.49 13.44 -5.84
N ALA A 187 -2.02 12.74 -4.84
CA ALA A 187 -1.39 12.59 -3.55
C ALA A 187 -0.38 11.44 -3.55
N TRP A 188 0.71 11.57 -2.78
CA TRP A 188 1.70 10.51 -2.59
C TRP A 188 1.98 10.28 -1.11
N SER A 189 1.87 9.03 -0.67
CA SER A 189 2.21 8.61 0.69
C SER A 189 3.10 7.38 0.66
N ARG A 190 3.97 7.25 1.66
CA ARG A 190 4.91 6.14 1.81
C ARG A 190 5.02 5.75 3.27
N SER A 191 4.75 4.49 3.57
CA SER A 191 4.94 3.96 4.92
C SER A 191 6.41 3.91 5.30
N ASP A 192 6.70 4.06 6.60
CA ASP A 192 8.06 3.90 7.12
C ASP A 192 8.55 2.45 6.93
N LYS A 193 9.84 2.32 6.67
CA LYS A 193 10.50 1.02 6.66
C LYS A 193 10.40 0.39 8.05
N LYS A 194 10.31 -0.93 8.09
CA LYS A 194 10.35 -1.74 9.32
C LYS A 194 9.14 -1.57 10.25
N GLY A 195 8.06 -0.95 9.79
CA GLY A 195 6.82 -0.82 10.58
C GLY A 195 6.97 0.08 11.81
N ALA A 196 7.81 1.12 11.74
CA ALA A 196 7.98 2.08 12.83
C ALA A 196 6.75 2.99 13.03
N GLY A 197 5.82 3.00 12.09
CA GLY A 197 4.58 3.76 12.17
C GLY A 197 3.52 3.22 11.23
N ILE A 198 2.28 3.64 11.46
CA ILE A 198 1.14 3.41 10.58
C ILE A 198 0.85 4.71 9.85
N ASN A 199 0.89 4.69 8.52
CA ASN A 199 0.40 5.81 7.74
C ASN A 199 -1.12 5.81 7.74
N VAL A 200 -1.70 6.97 8.05
CA VAL A 200 -3.14 7.20 7.99
C VAL A 200 -3.38 8.32 6.99
N ILE A 201 -4.33 8.13 6.08
CA ILE A 201 -4.73 9.14 5.10
C ILE A 201 -6.22 9.32 5.24
N ASP A 202 -6.62 10.51 5.69
CA ASP A 202 -8.00 10.91 5.81
C ASP A 202 -8.42 11.65 4.53
N PHE A 203 -9.50 11.20 3.93
CA PHE A 203 -10.16 11.86 2.81
C PHE A 203 -11.42 12.53 3.33
N PHE A 204 -11.46 13.86 3.30
CA PHE A 204 -12.66 14.62 3.69
C PHE A 204 -13.61 14.80 2.51
N GLU A 205 -13.04 14.84 1.29
CA GLU A 205 -13.79 14.83 0.03
C GLU A 205 -13.11 13.92 -0.98
N LEU A 206 -13.87 13.44 -1.97
CA LEU A 206 -13.35 12.65 -3.08
C LEU A 206 -13.46 13.43 -4.39
N PRO A 207 -12.58 13.15 -5.37
CA PRO A 207 -12.62 13.80 -6.67
C PRO A 207 -13.97 13.52 -7.36
N PRO A 208 -14.76 14.55 -7.72
CA PRO A 208 -16.04 14.36 -8.38
C PRO A 208 -15.84 13.66 -9.74
N LYS A 209 -16.70 12.70 -10.08
CA LYS A 209 -16.60 11.98 -11.34
C LYS A 209 -16.66 12.90 -12.56
N ASP A 210 -17.52 13.91 -12.51
CA ASP A 210 -17.81 14.79 -13.66
C ASP A 210 -16.83 15.96 -13.81
N SER A 211 -16.01 16.26 -12.81
CA SER A 211 -15.08 17.41 -12.80
C SER A 211 -13.67 17.05 -12.32
N ARG A 212 -13.27 15.80 -12.55
CA ARG A 212 -11.99 15.24 -12.06
C ARG A 212 -10.74 15.90 -12.65
N SER A 213 -10.85 16.42 -13.87
CA SER A 213 -9.75 17.15 -14.53
C SER A 213 -9.37 18.42 -13.78
N ASP A 214 -10.32 19.00 -13.06
CA ASP A 214 -10.20 20.29 -12.37
C ASP A 214 -10.01 20.10 -10.85
N TRP A 215 -10.00 18.84 -10.39
CA TRP A 215 -9.81 18.49 -8.98
C TRP A 215 -8.37 18.73 -8.53
N ALA A 216 -8.23 19.26 -7.33
CA ALA A 216 -6.96 19.44 -6.65
C ALA A 216 -7.07 19.04 -5.18
N TRP A 217 -6.10 18.28 -4.70
CA TRP A 217 -5.90 18.06 -3.28
C TRP A 217 -5.35 19.32 -2.62
N VAL A 218 -5.90 19.63 -1.46
CA VAL A 218 -5.51 20.73 -0.58
C VAL A 218 -5.31 20.12 0.81
N ALA A 219 -4.06 20.16 1.28
CA ALA A 219 -3.68 19.58 2.56
C ALA A 219 -4.47 20.25 3.70
N ASP A 220 -4.92 19.43 4.65
CA ASP A 220 -5.74 19.82 5.81
C ASP A 220 -7.13 20.40 5.47
N ASP A 221 -7.53 20.39 4.20
CA ASP A 221 -8.86 20.81 3.74
C ASP A 221 -9.65 19.61 3.23
N ASN A 222 -9.26 19.02 2.09
CA ASN A 222 -9.95 17.87 1.51
C ASN A 222 -9.18 16.54 1.66
N ILE A 223 -7.91 16.59 2.06
CA ILE A 223 -7.09 15.42 2.39
C ILE A 223 -6.11 15.74 3.51
N LYS A 224 -5.85 14.76 4.37
CA LYS A 224 -4.80 14.83 5.39
C LYS A 224 -4.06 13.51 5.46
N GLY A 225 -2.76 13.55 5.71
CA GLY A 225 -2.00 12.35 6.00
C GLY A 225 -1.12 12.52 7.21
N ASP A 226 -1.02 11.45 7.98
CA ASP A 226 -0.25 11.38 9.23
C ASP A 226 0.54 10.06 9.29
N ILE A 227 1.58 10.04 10.10
CA ILE A 227 2.31 8.83 10.47
C ILE A 227 2.18 8.69 11.98
N ILE A 228 1.39 7.72 12.41
CA ILE A 228 1.25 7.40 13.82
C ILE A 228 2.45 6.52 14.21
N PRO A 229 3.42 7.03 14.99
CA PRO A 229 4.59 6.25 15.39
C PRO A 229 4.16 5.13 16.33
N LEU A 230 4.65 3.91 16.08
CA LEU A 230 4.49 2.78 16.98
C LEU A 230 5.61 2.85 18.04
N SER A 231 5.31 3.53 19.14
CA SER A 231 6.22 3.68 20.29
C SER A 231 5.83 2.78 21.46
N ASP A 232 6.70 2.66 22.46
CA ASP A 232 6.45 1.90 23.69
C ASP A 232 5.22 2.37 24.48
N ALA A 233 4.69 3.56 24.19
CA ALA A 233 3.44 4.06 24.75
C ALA A 233 2.20 3.35 24.18
N ILE A 234 2.33 2.67 23.04
CA ILE A 234 1.27 1.87 22.44
C ILE A 234 1.50 0.42 22.87
N HIS A 235 0.67 -0.04 23.79
CA HIS A 235 0.76 -1.42 24.27
C HIS A 235 0.46 -2.44 23.17
N ASP A 236 1.23 -3.54 23.20
CA ASP A 236 0.99 -4.71 22.37
C ASP A 236 -0.40 -5.29 22.59
N ASP A 237 -0.99 -5.82 21.52
CA ASP A 237 -2.25 -6.54 21.63
C ASP A 237 -2.00 -7.93 22.23
N PRO A 238 -2.52 -8.23 23.44
CA PRO A 238 -2.20 -9.47 24.14
C PRO A 238 -2.70 -10.71 23.40
N GLU A 239 -3.76 -10.60 22.60
CA GLU A 239 -4.29 -11.72 21.81
C GLU A 239 -3.35 -12.06 20.65
N ILE A 240 -2.83 -11.03 19.99
CA ILE A 240 -1.86 -11.15 18.90
C ILE A 240 -0.52 -11.66 19.43
N ALA A 241 -0.03 -11.12 20.55
CA ALA A 241 1.20 -11.59 21.18
C ALA A 241 1.11 -13.09 21.52
N LYS A 242 0.02 -13.51 22.16
CA LYS A 242 -0.23 -14.93 22.48
C LYS A 242 -0.33 -15.80 21.23
N LEU A 243 -0.99 -15.33 20.17
CA LEU A 243 -1.05 -16.03 18.89
C LEU A 243 0.35 -16.27 18.34
N ILE A 244 1.18 -15.22 18.25
CA ILE A 244 2.53 -15.30 17.71
C ILE A 244 3.39 -16.27 18.55
N GLU A 245 3.38 -16.14 19.87
CA GLU A 245 4.12 -17.04 20.76
C GLU A 245 3.73 -18.52 20.60
N SER A 246 2.43 -18.79 20.46
CA SER A 246 1.92 -20.16 20.31
C SER A 246 2.34 -20.80 18.99
N ARG A 247 2.48 -20.01 17.91
CA ARG A 247 2.77 -20.50 16.56
C ARG A 247 4.26 -20.65 16.29
N VAL A 248 5.11 -19.86 16.96
CA VAL A 248 6.57 -19.95 16.84
C VAL A 248 7.11 -21.17 17.59
N LYS A 249 6.48 -21.59 18.71
CA LYS A 249 6.90 -22.78 19.48
C LYS A 249 6.56 -24.11 18.80
N THR A 250 5.69 -24.11 17.79
CA THR A 250 5.19 -25.32 17.11
C THR A 250 5.81 -25.58 15.73
N ASN A 251 6.69 -24.69 15.26
CA ASN A 251 7.44 -24.81 14.01
C ASN A 251 8.94 -24.93 14.29
#